data_AF-A0A034VWV8-F1
#
_entry.id   AF-A0A034VWV8-F1
#
_cell.length_a   1.000
_cell.length_b   1.000
_cell.length_c   1.000
_cell.angle_alpha   90.00
_cell.angle_beta   90.00
_cell.angle_gamma   90.00
#
_symmetry.space_group_name_H-M   'P 1'
#
loop_
_entity.id
_entity.type
_entity.pdbx_description
1 polymer ?
#
loop_
_entity_poly.entity_id
_entity_poly.type
_entity_poly.pdbx_seq_one_letter_code
_entity_poly.pdbx_strand_id
1 'polypeptide(L)'
;MLGQENLAANFCGLLAAQGFKEKAIEWRILGQERDGSMLTSWTFEDLNTSARETCIGQFDATTKTFRILYRFVKECRQIIQATINSSKTLLVYVEKKMFFVENEESRLRYQAYIVPTCVPDEGATAISLLESPTHRQVMSQFLWRNEKECEIKSIQEKFILLIHETCKYTIAQSAEQ
;
A
#
# COMPACT_ATOMS: atom_id res chain seq x y z
N MET A 1 -5.32 -12.85 26.70
CA MET A 1 -4.44 -13.73 25.88
C MET A 1 -5.16 -13.99 24.57
N LEU A 2 -4.83 -13.25 23.52
CA LEU A 2 -5.23 -13.62 22.17
C LEU A 2 -4.50 -14.93 21.87
N GLY A 3 -5.23 -16.03 21.63
CA GLY A 3 -4.63 -17.22 21.05
C GLY A 3 -3.89 -16.81 19.79
N GLN A 4 -2.77 -17.48 19.47
CA GLN A 4 -2.03 -17.24 18.23
C GLN A 4 -2.96 -17.51 17.02
N GLU A 5 -3.77 -16.52 16.66
CA GLU A 5 -4.60 -16.57 15.48
C GLU A 5 -3.69 -16.48 14.27
N ASN A 6 -3.81 -17.46 13.37
CA ASN A 6 -3.10 -17.44 12.11
C ASN A 6 -3.75 -16.37 11.20
N LEU A 7 -3.22 -15.14 11.26
CA LEU A 7 -3.72 -14.00 10.48
C LEU A 7 -3.85 -14.31 8.99
N ALA A 8 -2.88 -15.03 8.42
CA ALA A 8 -2.93 -15.42 7.01
C ALA A 8 -4.14 -16.32 6.70
N ALA A 9 -4.42 -17.30 7.58
CA ALA A 9 -5.61 -18.15 7.42
C ALA A 9 -6.91 -17.35 7.53
N ASN A 10 -6.98 -16.41 8.48
CA ASN A 10 -8.13 -15.51 8.64
C ASN A 10 -8.34 -14.66 7.38
N PHE A 11 -7.29 -14.06 6.83
CA PHE A 11 -7.39 -13.23 5.63
C PHE A 11 -7.78 -14.04 4.40
N CYS A 12 -7.27 -15.25 4.23
CA CYS A 12 -7.73 -16.17 3.19
C CYS A 12 -9.24 -16.47 3.31
N GLY A 13 -9.73 -16.70 4.53
CA GLY A 13 -11.17 -16.89 4.79
C GLY A 13 -12.01 -15.67 4.43
N LEU A 14 -11.54 -14.46 4.78
CA LEU A 14 -12.22 -13.20 4.45
C LEU A 14 -12.24 -12.92 2.95
N LEU A 15 -11.15 -13.22 2.23
CA LEU A 15 -11.09 -13.11 0.77
C LEU A 15 -12.04 -14.12 0.09
N ALA A 16 -12.05 -15.37 0.53
CA ALA A 16 -12.97 -16.38 0.00
C ALA A 16 -14.44 -16.00 0.21
N ALA A 17 -14.77 -15.43 1.38
CA ALA A 17 -16.12 -14.92 1.66
C ALA A 17 -16.54 -13.74 0.75
N GLN A 18 -15.58 -13.03 0.16
CA GLN A 18 -15.82 -11.97 -0.83
C GLN A 18 -15.88 -12.49 -2.27
N GLY A 19 -15.71 -13.80 -2.48
CA GLY A 19 -15.81 -14.43 -3.80
C GLY A 19 -14.50 -14.56 -4.57
N PHE A 20 -13.35 -14.17 -3.98
CA PHE A 20 -12.04 -14.42 -4.58
C PHE A 20 -11.73 -15.92 -4.58
N LYS A 21 -11.30 -16.43 -5.73
CA LYS A 21 -11.01 -17.87 -5.94
C LYS A 21 -9.51 -18.13 -6.08
N GLU A 22 -8.74 -17.08 -6.28
CA GLU A 22 -7.29 -17.10 -6.39
C GLU A 22 -6.65 -17.52 -5.06
N LYS A 23 -5.54 -18.24 -5.14
CA LYS A 23 -4.80 -18.65 -3.95
C LYS A 23 -3.98 -17.47 -3.45
N ALA A 24 -4.22 -17.03 -2.22
CA ALA A 24 -3.46 -15.96 -1.57
C ALA A 24 -2.28 -16.52 -0.76
N ILE A 25 -1.06 -16.16 -1.15
CA ILE A 25 0.20 -16.64 -0.56
C ILE A 25 1.16 -15.49 -0.23
N GLU A 26 2.24 -15.80 0.50
CA GLU A 26 3.33 -14.84 0.78
C GLU A 26 2.87 -13.55 1.48
N TRP A 27 2.00 -13.71 2.48
CA TRP A 27 1.48 -12.62 3.29
C TRP A 27 2.58 -11.84 4.00
N ARG A 28 2.49 -10.51 3.97
CA ARG A 28 3.36 -9.58 4.68
C ARG A 28 2.53 -8.46 5.31
N ILE A 29 2.95 -8.03 6.50
CA ILE A 29 2.42 -6.80 7.12
C ILE A 29 3.25 -5.63 6.59
N LEU A 30 2.58 -4.60 6.09
CA LEU A 30 3.18 -3.41 5.49
C LEU A 30 3.18 -2.19 6.41
N GLY A 31 2.26 -2.17 7.39
CA GLY A 31 2.08 -1.03 8.28
C GLY A 31 0.81 -1.20 9.12
N GLN A 32 0.64 -0.30 10.09
CA GLN A 32 -0.57 -0.19 10.90
C GLN A 32 -0.95 1.28 11.01
N GLU A 33 -2.21 1.58 10.78
CA GLU A 33 -2.75 2.95 10.89
C GLU A 33 -3.17 3.27 12.33
N ARG A 34 -3.44 4.55 12.58
CA ARG A 34 -3.84 5.07 13.89
C ARG A 34 -5.11 4.41 14.44
N ASP A 35 -6.05 4.03 13.57
CA ASP A 35 -7.29 3.33 13.93
C ASP A 35 -7.07 1.84 14.27
N GLY A 36 -5.81 1.37 14.22
CA GLY A 36 -5.43 -0.01 14.47
C GLY A 36 -5.56 -0.92 13.25
N SER A 37 -6.08 -0.41 12.13
CA SER A 37 -6.18 -1.20 10.89
C SER A 37 -4.79 -1.54 10.35
N MET A 38 -4.66 -2.76 9.84
CA MET A 38 -3.39 -3.31 9.36
C MET A 38 -3.34 -3.27 7.84
N LEU A 39 -2.23 -2.80 7.29
CA LEU A 39 -1.95 -2.84 5.87
C LEU A 39 -1.16 -4.10 5.60
N THR A 40 -1.53 -4.83 4.55
CA THR A 40 -0.94 -6.11 4.21
C THR A 40 -0.69 -6.21 2.71
N SER A 41 0.31 -6.99 2.33
CA SER A 41 0.45 -7.49 0.97
C SER A 41 0.44 -9.00 0.93
N TRP A 42 0.01 -9.53 -0.22
CA TRP A 42 0.07 -10.93 -0.55
C TRP A 42 0.24 -11.06 -2.07
N THR A 43 0.50 -12.27 -2.52
CA THR A 43 0.46 -12.62 -3.93
C THR A 43 -0.77 -13.46 -4.20
N PHE A 44 -1.61 -13.04 -5.16
CA PHE A 44 -2.57 -13.93 -5.76
C PHE A 44 -1.89 -14.80 -6.81
N GLU A 45 -2.24 -16.08 -6.81
CA GLU A 45 -1.82 -17.08 -7.79
C GLU A 45 -3.08 -17.67 -8.43
N ASP A 46 -3.24 -17.42 -9.73
CA ASP A 46 -4.30 -18.04 -10.55
C ASP A 46 -3.94 -19.51 -10.79
N LEU A 47 -4.82 -20.41 -10.35
CA LEU A 47 -4.63 -21.85 -10.44
C LEU A 47 -4.67 -22.38 -11.89
N ASN A 48 -5.31 -21.67 -12.81
CA ASN A 48 -5.46 -22.09 -14.20
C ASN A 48 -4.34 -21.56 -15.10
N THR A 49 -3.88 -20.33 -14.85
CA THR A 49 -2.91 -19.65 -15.72
C THR A 49 -1.51 -19.56 -15.12
N SER A 50 -1.34 -19.94 -13.84
CA SER A 50 -0.13 -19.68 -13.04
C SER A 50 0.30 -18.20 -13.02
N ALA A 51 -0.57 -17.29 -13.45
CA ALA A 51 -0.33 -15.87 -13.36
C ALA A 51 -0.29 -15.48 -11.88
N ARG A 52 0.67 -14.61 -11.54
CA ARG A 52 0.85 -14.11 -10.19
C ARG A 52 0.76 -12.59 -10.20
N GLU A 53 0.15 -12.06 -9.16
CA GLU A 53 0.05 -10.61 -8.96
C GLU A 53 0.15 -10.26 -7.49
N THR A 54 0.84 -9.16 -7.19
CA THR A 54 0.88 -8.63 -5.83
C THR A 54 -0.38 -7.80 -5.57
N CYS A 55 -0.88 -7.89 -4.35
CA CYS A 55 -1.99 -7.06 -3.89
C CYS A 55 -1.59 -6.31 -2.61
N ILE A 56 -2.25 -5.17 -2.40
CA ILE A 56 -2.22 -4.43 -1.14
C ILE A 56 -3.64 -4.34 -0.61
N GLY A 57 -3.83 -4.57 0.68
CA GLY A 57 -5.13 -4.57 1.32
C GLY A 57 -5.08 -4.07 2.75
N GLN A 58 -6.24 -3.68 3.26
CA GLN A 58 -6.46 -3.24 4.63
C GLN A 58 -7.30 -4.26 5.37
N PHE A 59 -6.83 -4.68 6.55
CA PHE A 59 -7.61 -5.40 7.53
C PHE A 59 -8.06 -4.45 8.65
N ASP A 60 -9.36 -4.35 8.89
CA ASP A 60 -9.92 -3.67 10.04
C ASP A 60 -10.27 -4.71 11.11
N ALA A 61 -9.52 -4.71 12.20
CA ALA A 61 -9.68 -5.68 13.29
C ALA A 61 -10.99 -5.47 14.07
N THR A 62 -11.54 -4.25 14.08
CA THR A 62 -12.78 -3.91 14.80
C THR A 62 -13.98 -4.46 14.04
N THR A 63 -14.05 -4.20 12.74
CA THR A 63 -15.15 -4.67 11.88
C THR A 63 -14.92 -6.08 11.33
N LYS A 64 -13.72 -6.64 11.51
CA LYS A 64 -13.26 -7.91 10.92
C LYS A 64 -13.43 -7.95 9.40
N THR A 65 -13.22 -6.81 8.75
CA THR A 65 -13.33 -6.69 7.29
C THR A 65 -11.95 -6.62 6.65
N PHE A 66 -11.85 -7.13 5.42
CA PHE A 66 -10.63 -7.09 4.62
C PHE A 66 -10.93 -6.45 3.28
N ARG A 67 -10.29 -5.34 2.94
CA ARG A 67 -10.52 -4.61 1.69
C ARG A 67 -9.27 -4.65 0.84
N ILE A 68 -9.38 -5.07 -0.42
CA ILE A 68 -8.31 -4.87 -1.41
C ILE A 68 -8.25 -3.38 -1.76
N LEU A 69 -7.07 -2.79 -1.63
CA LEU A 69 -6.81 -1.39 -1.93
C LEU A 69 -6.18 -1.20 -3.31
N TYR A 70 -5.33 -2.14 -3.74
CA TYR A 70 -4.63 -2.07 -5.01
C TYR A 70 -4.17 -3.45 -5.49
N ARG A 71 -4.22 -3.69 -6.81
CA ARG A 71 -3.74 -4.93 -7.46
C ARG A 71 -2.71 -4.56 -8.52
N PHE A 72 -1.56 -5.23 -8.50
CA PHE A 72 -0.54 -5.12 -9.53
C PHE A 72 -0.80 -6.21 -10.58
N VAL A 73 -1.79 -5.98 -11.45
CA VAL A 73 -2.31 -7.00 -12.37
C VAL A 73 -1.20 -7.68 -13.17
N LYS A 74 -1.10 -9.01 -13.04
CA LYS A 74 -0.06 -9.86 -13.68
C LYS A 74 1.39 -9.50 -13.34
N GLU A 75 1.62 -8.74 -12.26
CA GLU A 75 2.94 -8.32 -11.83
C GLU A 75 3.21 -8.66 -10.35
N CYS A 76 4.34 -9.29 -10.08
CA CYS A 76 4.83 -9.47 -8.71
C CYS A 76 5.77 -8.31 -8.34
N ARG A 77 5.37 -7.52 -7.35
CA ARG A 77 6.16 -6.37 -6.86
C ARG A 77 6.55 -6.55 -5.41
N GLN A 78 7.77 -6.14 -5.06
CA GLN A 78 8.25 -6.23 -3.68
C GLN A 78 7.87 -4.96 -2.92
N ILE A 79 6.65 -4.97 -2.37
CA ILE A 79 6.15 -3.90 -1.50
C ILE A 79 6.73 -4.06 -0.10
N ILE A 80 7.33 -3.00 0.42
CA ILE A 80 8.03 -2.99 1.72
C ILE A 80 7.23 -2.28 2.80
N GLN A 81 6.49 -1.23 2.41
CA GLN A 81 5.69 -0.43 3.34
C GLN A 81 4.50 0.17 2.60
N ALA A 82 3.39 0.39 3.31
CA ALA A 82 2.24 1.12 2.80
C ALA A 82 1.49 1.85 3.92
N THR A 83 0.80 2.93 3.55
CA THR A 83 -0.07 3.72 4.41
C THR A 83 -1.26 4.25 3.61
N ILE A 84 -2.38 4.49 4.27
CA ILE A 84 -3.65 4.93 3.69
C ILE A 84 -4.18 6.16 4.44
N ASN A 85 -4.79 7.09 3.72
CA ASN A 85 -5.39 8.27 4.36
C ASN A 85 -6.65 7.91 5.17
N SER A 86 -7.09 8.81 6.05
CA SER A 86 -8.24 8.56 6.93
C SER A 86 -9.54 8.27 6.16
N SER A 87 -9.73 8.88 4.99
CA SER A 87 -10.90 8.63 4.13
C SER A 87 -10.79 7.34 3.30
N LYS A 88 -9.65 6.64 3.37
CA LYS A 88 -9.40 5.37 2.69
C LYS A 88 -9.57 5.45 1.17
N THR A 89 -9.13 6.57 0.60
CA THR A 89 -9.21 6.93 -0.83
C THR A 89 -7.86 7.05 -1.50
N LEU A 90 -6.78 7.26 -0.74
CA LEU A 90 -5.41 7.37 -1.22
C LEU A 90 -4.52 6.37 -0.50
N LEU A 91 -3.71 5.66 -1.28
CA LEU A 91 -2.69 4.74 -0.83
C LEU A 91 -1.33 5.31 -1.20
N VAL A 92 -0.42 5.34 -0.22
CA VAL A 92 1.01 5.50 -0.48
C VAL A 92 1.69 4.18 -0.19
N TYR A 93 2.55 3.73 -1.10
CA TYR A 93 3.32 2.51 -0.91
C TYR A 93 4.77 2.70 -1.34
N VAL A 94 5.65 1.93 -0.73
CA VAL A 94 7.07 1.87 -1.04
C VAL A 94 7.40 0.51 -1.62
N GLU A 95 7.94 0.51 -2.83
CA GLU A 95 8.46 -0.66 -3.52
C GLU A 95 9.99 -0.69 -3.43
N LYS A 96 10.55 -1.89 -3.31
CA LYS A 96 11.98 -2.14 -3.52
C LYS A 96 12.16 -2.95 -4.80
N LYS A 97 12.85 -2.42 -5.80
CA LYS A 97 13.08 -3.15 -7.06
C LYS A 97 14.47 -2.92 -7.62
N MET A 98 14.88 -3.79 -8.53
CA MET A 98 16.12 -3.62 -9.28
C MET A 98 15.95 -2.48 -10.26
N PHE A 99 16.90 -1.53 -10.24
CA PHE A 99 16.98 -0.49 -11.25
C PHE A 99 18.24 -0.69 -12.07
N PHE A 100 18.07 -0.64 -13.39
CA PHE A 100 19.16 -0.62 -14.35
C PHE A 100 19.50 0.84 -14.65
N VAL A 101 20.76 1.20 -14.43
CA VAL A 101 21.32 2.48 -14.85
C VAL A 101 22.44 2.12 -15.83
N GLU A 102 22.45 2.73 -17.01
CA GLU A 102 23.49 2.50 -18.00
C GLU A 102 24.87 2.73 -17.35
N ASN A 103 25.76 1.75 -17.47
CA ASN A 103 27.12 1.73 -16.89
C ASN A 103 27.22 1.53 -15.36
N GLU A 104 26.15 1.18 -14.65
CA GLU A 104 26.21 0.73 -13.26
C GLU A 104 25.67 -0.69 -13.07
N GLU A 105 26.18 -1.40 -12.05
CA GLU A 105 25.57 -2.66 -11.63
C GLU A 105 24.12 -2.45 -11.19
N SER A 106 23.24 -3.35 -11.61
CA SER A 106 21.85 -3.38 -11.14
C SER A 106 21.82 -3.50 -9.62
N ARG A 107 21.19 -2.55 -8.94
CA ARG A 107 21.08 -2.53 -7.47
C ARG A 107 19.63 -2.34 -7.06
N LEU A 108 19.27 -2.93 -5.92
CA LEU A 108 17.97 -2.72 -5.30
C LEU A 108 17.86 -1.29 -4.81
N ARG A 109 16.85 -0.56 -5.27
CA ARG A 109 16.54 0.79 -4.80
C ARG A 109 15.07 0.88 -4.38
N TYR A 110 14.79 1.82 -3.50
CA TYR A 110 13.45 2.14 -3.03
C TYR A 110 12.81 3.20 -3.93
N GLN A 111 11.51 3.03 -4.17
CA GLN A 111 10.67 4.01 -4.83
C GLN A 111 9.34 4.11 -4.11
N ALA A 112 8.92 5.34 -3.83
CA ALA A 112 7.62 5.62 -3.22
C ALA A 112 6.63 6.10 -4.27
N TYR A 113 5.37 5.68 -4.11
CA TYR A 113 4.28 5.96 -5.02
C TYR A 113 3.03 6.36 -4.25
N ILE A 114 2.22 7.23 -4.85
CA ILE A 114 0.85 7.54 -4.39
C ILE A 114 -0.15 7.12 -5.48
N VAL A 115 -1.26 6.51 -5.08
CA VAL A 115 -2.29 6.06 -6.00
C VAL A 115 -3.67 6.14 -5.32
N PRO A 116 -4.74 6.47 -6.06
CA PRO A 116 -6.10 6.27 -5.56
C PRO A 116 -6.36 4.80 -5.23
N THR A 117 -7.11 4.55 -4.16
CA THR A 117 -7.61 3.20 -3.85
C THR A 117 -8.78 2.89 -4.78
N CYS A 118 -8.49 2.43 -5.99
CA CYS A 118 -9.51 2.10 -6.98
C CYS A 118 -10.09 0.70 -6.79
N VAL A 119 -11.30 0.51 -7.30
CA VAL A 119 -11.99 -0.77 -7.44
C VAL A 119 -11.14 -1.68 -8.36
N PRO A 120 -11.10 -3.02 -8.16
CA PRO A 120 -10.14 -3.96 -8.75
C PRO A 120 -9.89 -3.93 -10.27
N ASP A 121 -10.70 -3.21 -11.06
CA ASP A 121 -10.66 -3.20 -12.53
C ASP A 121 -10.28 -1.83 -13.13
N GLU A 122 -10.12 -0.77 -12.32
CA GLU A 122 -9.72 0.55 -12.83
C GLU A 122 -8.21 0.71 -12.72
N GLY A 123 -7.54 0.82 -13.88
CA GLY A 123 -6.08 0.96 -14.03
C GLY A 123 -5.52 2.27 -13.50
N ALA A 124 -5.69 2.54 -12.21
CA ALA A 124 -5.16 3.71 -11.55
C ALA A 124 -3.63 3.73 -11.65
N THR A 125 -3.12 4.74 -12.33
CA THR A 125 -1.68 4.96 -12.52
C THR A 125 -1.09 5.54 -11.24
N ALA A 126 -0.17 4.81 -10.64
CA ALA A 126 0.56 5.28 -9.48
C ALA A 126 1.53 6.42 -9.85
N ILE A 127 1.49 7.51 -9.09
CA ILE A 127 2.35 8.67 -9.28
C ILE A 127 3.59 8.52 -8.41
N SER A 128 4.76 8.74 -8.99
CA SER A 128 6.04 8.71 -8.29
C SER A 128 6.17 9.87 -7.29
N LEU A 129 6.58 9.57 -6.06
CA LEU A 129 6.86 10.57 -5.02
C LEU A 129 8.33 10.97 -4.93
N LEU A 130 9.21 10.26 -5.64
CA LEU A 130 10.64 10.54 -5.73
C LEU A 130 11.01 10.85 -7.17
N GLU A 131 11.82 11.88 -7.38
CA GLU A 131 12.38 12.22 -8.71
C GLU A 131 13.23 11.07 -9.26
N SER A 132 13.98 10.39 -8.37
CA SER A 132 14.77 9.21 -8.71
C SER A 132 14.76 8.17 -7.59
N PRO A 133 14.90 6.88 -7.92
CA PRO A 133 15.00 5.80 -6.94
C PRO A 133 16.25 5.93 -6.08
N THR A 134 16.10 5.64 -4.78
CA THR A 134 17.16 5.83 -3.79
C THR A 134 17.62 4.50 -3.19
N HIS A 135 18.91 4.39 -2.86
CA HIS A 135 19.44 3.24 -2.10
C HIS A 135 19.07 3.32 -0.61
N ARG A 136 18.63 4.49 -0.14
CA ARG A 136 18.28 4.74 1.26
C ARG A 136 16.88 4.21 1.54
N GLN A 137 16.66 3.66 2.73
CA GLN A 137 15.33 3.19 3.13
C GLN A 137 14.33 4.33 3.08
N VAL A 138 13.14 4.06 2.54
CA VAL A 138 12.05 5.03 2.42
C VAL A 138 10.85 4.51 3.22
N MET A 139 10.21 5.40 3.96
CA MET A 139 8.97 5.16 4.68
C MET A 139 8.02 6.34 4.44
N SER A 140 6.72 6.06 4.43
CA SER A 140 5.68 7.05 4.28
C SER A 140 4.61 6.88 5.36
N GLN A 141 4.00 7.97 5.81
CA GLN A 141 2.89 7.92 6.78
C GLN A 141 1.92 9.07 6.52
N PHE A 142 0.63 8.75 6.33
CA PHE A 142 -0.41 9.78 6.31
C PHE A 142 -0.57 10.45 7.67
N LEU A 143 -0.79 11.77 7.64
CA LEU A 143 -1.06 12.58 8.82
C LEU A 143 -2.56 12.62 9.08
N TRP A 144 -2.99 11.83 10.07
CA TRP A 144 -4.38 11.81 10.51
C TRP A 144 -4.72 13.12 11.21
N ARG A 145 -5.63 13.90 10.62
CA ARG A 145 -6.09 15.18 11.20
C ARG A 145 -6.76 14.95 12.55
N ASN A 146 -6.67 15.94 13.42
CA ASN A 146 -7.51 16.00 14.61
C ASN A 146 -8.87 16.63 14.21
N GLU A 147 -9.97 16.09 14.75
CA GLU A 147 -11.35 16.50 14.42
C GLU A 147 -11.63 18.01 14.59
N LYS A 148 -10.78 18.72 15.34
CA LYS A 148 -10.88 20.16 15.61
C LYS A 148 -10.42 21.05 14.45
N GLU A 149 -9.79 20.51 13.41
CA GLU A 149 -9.25 21.27 12.26
C GLU A 149 -10.19 21.28 11.03
N CYS A 150 -11.44 20.82 11.17
CA CYS A 150 -12.42 20.71 10.09
C CYS A 150 -12.94 22.04 9.52
N GLU A 151 -12.47 23.20 10.00
CA GLU A 151 -12.95 24.53 9.56
C GLU A 151 -12.24 25.08 8.31
N ILE A 152 -11.22 24.39 7.77
CA ILE A 152 -10.45 24.89 6.62
C ILE A 152 -11.02 24.34 5.31
N LYS A 153 -11.49 25.26 4.45
CA LYS A 153 -12.15 25.06 3.13
C LYS A 153 -11.34 24.30 2.06
N SER A 154 -10.19 23.72 2.39
CA SER A 154 -9.45 22.81 1.49
C SER A 154 -9.01 21.56 2.23
N ILE A 155 -9.64 20.43 1.90
CA ILE A 155 -9.28 19.11 2.43
C ILE A 155 -8.04 18.63 1.67
N GLN A 156 -6.87 19.22 1.97
CA GLN A 156 -5.59 18.72 1.48
C GLN A 156 -5.12 17.53 2.33
N GLU A 157 -4.89 16.40 1.68
CA GLU A 157 -4.31 15.23 2.32
C GLU A 157 -2.80 15.45 2.51
N LYS A 158 -2.30 15.14 3.72
CA LYS A 158 -0.90 15.37 4.09
C LYS A 158 -0.28 14.05 4.50
N PHE A 159 0.96 13.82 4.07
CA PHE A 159 1.75 12.68 4.49
C PHE A 159 3.21 13.09 4.64
N ILE A 160 3.97 12.34 5.43
CA ILE A 160 5.42 12.53 5.58
C ILE A 160 6.12 11.45 4.77
N LEU A 161 7.16 11.83 4.02
CA LEU A 161 8.06 10.93 3.33
C LEU A 161 9.43 10.97 4.01
N LEU A 162 9.72 9.92 4.78
CA LEU A 162 10.98 9.74 5.49
C LEU A 162 11.93 8.96 4.58
N ILE A 163 13.09 9.52 4.32
CA ILE A 163 14.19 8.83 3.65
C ILE A 163 15.30 8.71 4.68
N HIS A 164 15.94 7.55 4.84
CA HIS A 164 17.00 7.41 5.84
C HIS A 164 18.06 8.52 5.65
N GLU A 165 18.44 9.19 6.73
CA GLU A 165 19.32 10.37 6.75
C GLU A 165 18.85 11.61 5.95
N THR A 166 17.60 11.67 5.46
CA THR A 166 16.99 12.86 4.81
C THR A 166 15.46 12.92 4.98
N CYS A 167 14.89 14.03 5.44
CA CYS A 167 13.42 14.18 5.55
C CYS A 167 12.85 15.09 4.46
N LYS A 168 11.75 14.70 3.79
CA LYS A 168 10.97 15.54 2.86
C LYS A 168 9.49 15.59 3.29
N TYR A 169 8.88 16.78 3.24
CA TYR A 169 7.46 17.00 3.53
C TYR A 169 6.70 17.28 2.22
N THR A 170 5.56 16.63 2.00
CA THR A 170 4.79 16.73 0.75
C THR A 170 3.29 16.91 1.02
N ILE A 171 2.63 17.74 0.20
CA ILE A 171 1.19 17.99 0.24
C ILE A 171 0.57 17.32 -0.98
N ALA A 172 -0.34 16.36 -0.79
CA ALA A 172 -1.10 15.78 -1.88
C ALA A 172 -2.31 16.69 -2.19
N GLN A 173 -2.42 17.12 -3.44
CA GLN A 173 -3.61 17.83 -3.92
C GLN A 173 -4.48 16.82 -4.68
N SER A 174 -5.75 16.69 -4.28
CA SER A 174 -6.76 16.05 -5.12
C SER A 174 -7.04 16.97 -6.31
N ALA A 175 -6.83 16.49 -7.53
CA ALA A 175 -7.20 17.23 -8.73
C ALA A 175 -8.73 17.41 -8.75
N GLU A 176 -9.20 18.65 -8.61
CA GLU A 176 -10.54 19.03 -9.03
C GLU A 176 -10.56 19.04 -10.56
N GLN A 177 -11.50 18.30 -11.15
CA GLN A 177 -11.81 18.35 -12.59
C GLN A 177 -12.57 19.63 -12.93
#